data_AF-A0AA86QMJ4-F1
#
_entry.id   AF-A0AA86QMJ4-F1
#
_cell.length_a   1.000
_cell.length_b   1.000
_cell.length_c   1.000
_cell.angle_alpha   90.00
_cell.angle_beta   90.00
_cell.angle_gamma   90.00
#
_symmetry.space_group_name_H-M   'P 1'
#
loop_
_entity.id
_entity.type
_entity.pdbx_description
1 polymer ?
#
loop_
_entity_poly.entity_id
_entity_poly.type
_entity_poly.pdbx_seq_one_letter_code
_entity_poly.pdbx_strand_id
1 'polypeptide(L)'
;MMIPKLDLSQIKQEVKQTNQKSSRDSSRSYEHAEKITLTDINCSMKFKISITIAYLLATTDSFHVEYSDNDYVIKSRSFSGEMLERVSQLIRIQPTVLLQTIDNIKIDVFMMNEISQCAFGILNYVDKHYNTSSIWDVPNVYEMFEIRNLRDIENECVIIQKATPRGKLF
;
A
#
# COMPACT_ATOMS: atom_id res chain seq x y z
N MET A 1 51.00 26.78 17.64
CA MET A 1 49.79 25.94 17.80
C MET A 1 49.83 24.87 16.73
N MET A 2 49.93 23.59 17.11
CA MET A 2 49.92 22.45 16.18
C MET A 2 48.50 21.87 16.12
N ILE A 3 47.96 21.69 14.91
CA ILE A 3 46.69 20.97 14.68
C ILE A 3 47.03 19.47 14.57
N PRO A 4 46.42 18.57 15.35
CA PRO A 4 46.67 17.14 15.23
C PRO A 4 45.98 16.59 13.98
N LYS A 5 46.71 15.79 13.18
CA LYS A 5 46.16 15.04 12.04
C LYS A 5 45.54 13.73 12.55
N LEU A 6 44.27 13.49 12.24
CA LEU A 6 43.63 12.18 12.42
C LEU A 6 44.13 11.20 11.34
N ASP A 7 44.63 10.05 11.77
CA ASP A 7 45.01 8.94 10.89
C ASP A 7 43.81 8.02 10.66
N LEU A 8 43.31 7.96 9.43
CA LEU A 8 42.09 7.24 9.00
C LEU A 8 42.38 5.81 8.51
N SER A 9 43.54 5.24 8.86
CA SER A 9 44.01 3.96 8.32
C SER A 9 43.39 2.71 8.97
N GLN A 10 42.42 2.82 9.88
CA GLN A 10 41.79 1.65 10.54
C GLN A 10 40.37 1.31 10.09
N ILE A 11 39.77 2.03 9.13
CA ILE A 11 38.43 1.70 8.62
C ILE A 11 38.56 1.21 7.18
N LYS A 12 39.08 0.00 7.00
CA LYS A 12 38.83 -0.87 5.83
C LYS A 12 39.57 -2.18 6.01
N GLN A 13 38.81 -3.22 6.33
CA GLN A 13 38.86 -4.56 5.74
C GLN A 13 38.49 -5.61 6.77
N GLU A 14 37.22 -6.01 6.79
CA GLU A 14 36.87 -7.42 6.98
C GLU A 14 35.54 -7.69 6.27
N VAL A 15 35.64 -7.80 4.95
CA VAL A 15 34.69 -8.54 4.13
C VAL A 15 35.50 -9.65 3.48
N LYS A 16 35.26 -10.89 3.91
CA LYS A 16 35.33 -12.07 3.04
C LYS A 16 34.49 -13.21 3.63
N GLN A 17 33.55 -13.64 2.81
CA GLN A 17 32.60 -14.75 2.91
C GLN A 17 33.35 -16.10 3.10
N THR A 18 32.78 -17.26 3.48
CA THR A 18 31.60 -17.92 2.86
C THR A 18 31.25 -19.27 3.56
N ASN A 19 29.97 -19.69 3.44
CA ASN A 19 29.39 -21.05 3.40
C ASN A 19 29.05 -21.78 4.73
N GLN A 20 27.88 -22.42 4.93
CA GLN A 20 26.80 -22.86 4.03
C GLN A 20 25.56 -23.26 4.89
N LYS A 21 24.40 -22.65 4.63
CA LYS A 21 23.07 -23.30 4.64
C LYS A 21 22.06 -22.35 4.03
N SER A 22 21.89 -22.46 2.72
CA SER A 22 20.91 -21.73 1.93
C SER A 22 19.53 -22.36 2.10
N SER A 23 18.73 -21.84 3.04
CA SER A 23 17.28 -21.75 2.83
C SER A 23 17.01 -20.49 2.03
N ARG A 24 16.33 -20.65 0.89
CA ARG A 24 15.82 -19.57 0.07
C ARG A 24 14.73 -18.84 0.85
N ASP A 25 15.11 -17.88 1.68
CA ASP A 25 14.16 -16.89 2.18
C ASP A 25 14.37 -15.54 1.49
N SER A 26 13.27 -15.08 0.94
CA SER A 26 12.94 -13.84 0.26
C SER A 26 13.30 -12.58 1.05
N SER A 27 14.59 -12.31 1.25
CA SER A 27 15.05 -11.02 1.79
C SER A 27 14.95 -9.90 0.74
N ARG A 28 13.73 -9.62 0.26
CA ARG A 28 13.38 -8.32 -0.30
C ARG A 28 13.34 -7.36 0.89
N SER A 29 14.45 -6.67 1.13
CA SER A 29 14.60 -5.73 2.23
C SER A 29 13.51 -4.65 2.16
N TYR A 30 12.61 -4.64 3.13
CA TYR A 30 11.71 -3.53 3.37
C TYR A 30 12.53 -2.25 3.62
N GLU A 31 12.04 -1.11 3.17
CA GLU A 31 12.61 0.17 3.62
C GLU A 31 12.18 0.33 5.10
N HIS A 32 13.16 0.44 6.00
CA HIS A 32 12.98 0.36 7.47
C HIS A 32 12.35 1.63 8.06
N ALA A 33 11.20 2.07 7.55
CA ALA A 33 10.42 3.10 8.21
C ALA A 33 9.69 2.50 9.42
N GLU A 34 9.98 2.98 10.63
CA GLU A 34 9.28 2.57 11.86
C GLU A 34 7.80 2.97 11.85
N LYS A 35 7.45 4.03 11.11
CA LYS A 35 6.10 4.55 10.96
C LYS A 35 5.96 5.28 9.64
N ILE A 36 4.77 5.18 9.03
CA ILE A 36 4.37 6.02 7.90
C ILE A 36 3.70 7.29 8.43
N THR A 37 4.17 8.44 7.97
CA THR A 37 3.63 9.75 8.30
C THR A 37 2.78 10.33 7.17
N LEU A 38 2.00 11.37 7.48
CA LEU A 38 1.23 12.12 6.49
C LEU A 38 2.13 12.69 5.38
N THR A 39 3.35 13.10 5.73
CA THR A 39 4.34 13.61 4.77
C THR A 39 4.73 12.53 3.76
N ASP A 40 4.97 11.30 4.21
CA ASP A 40 5.33 10.19 3.32
C ASP A 40 4.21 9.90 2.30
N ILE A 41 2.96 9.92 2.79
CA ILE A 41 1.76 9.78 1.96
C ILE A 41 1.65 10.94 0.95
N ASN A 42 1.98 12.17 1.33
CA ASN A 42 1.87 13.34 0.46
C ASN A 42 3.03 13.49 -0.54
N CYS A 43 4.21 12.98 -0.22
CA CYS A 43 5.38 13.10 -1.08
C CYS A 43 5.38 12.12 -2.27
N SER A 44 4.60 11.03 -2.20
CA SER A 44 4.57 10.01 -3.27
C SER A 44 3.15 9.59 -3.60
N MET A 45 2.68 9.97 -4.79
CA MET A 45 1.34 9.61 -5.26
C MET A 45 1.17 8.10 -5.42
N LYS A 46 2.21 7.40 -5.90
CA LYS A 46 2.19 5.93 -6.00
C LYS A 46 2.04 5.26 -4.63
N PHE A 47 2.72 5.79 -3.64
CA PHE A 47 2.64 5.30 -2.26
C PHE A 47 1.27 5.57 -1.65
N LYS A 48 0.73 6.79 -1.86
CA LYS A 48 -0.64 7.17 -1.50
C LYS A 48 -1.67 6.22 -2.09
N ILE A 49 -1.62 5.98 -3.40
CA ILE A 49 -2.53 5.05 -4.10
C ILE A 49 -2.44 3.66 -3.49
N SER A 50 -1.22 3.16 -3.27
CA SER A 50 -1.00 1.80 -2.78
C SER A 50 -1.55 1.60 -1.36
N ILE A 51 -1.31 2.57 -0.46
CA ILE A 51 -1.90 2.57 0.89
C ILE A 51 -3.42 2.70 0.82
N THR A 52 -3.93 3.52 -0.10
CA THR A 52 -5.38 3.71 -0.27
C THR A 52 -6.06 2.42 -0.74
N ILE A 53 -5.46 1.67 -1.68
CA ILE A 53 -5.95 0.35 -2.11
C ILE A 53 -5.98 -0.61 -0.91
N ALA A 54 -4.90 -0.67 -0.13
CA ALA A 54 -4.83 -1.52 1.05
C ALA A 54 -5.91 -1.14 2.10
N TYR A 55 -6.11 0.16 2.31
CA TYR A 55 -7.15 0.69 3.19
C TYR A 55 -8.56 0.32 2.71
N LEU A 56 -8.85 0.48 1.41
CA LEU A 56 -10.14 0.12 0.83
C LEU A 56 -10.42 -1.38 0.99
N LEU A 57 -9.44 -2.24 0.74
CA LEU A 57 -9.58 -3.69 0.96
C LEU A 57 -9.84 -4.01 2.44
N ALA A 58 -9.16 -3.32 3.36
CA ALA A 58 -9.29 -3.56 4.80
C ALA A 58 -10.58 -3.02 5.42
N THR A 59 -11.27 -2.09 4.76
CA THR A 59 -12.45 -1.40 5.31
C THR A 59 -13.74 -1.66 4.56
N THR A 60 -13.66 -2.18 3.34
CA THR A 60 -14.85 -2.53 2.55
C THR A 60 -15.25 -3.96 2.87
N ASP A 61 -16.42 -4.14 3.46
CA ASP A 61 -17.02 -5.47 3.59
C ASP A 61 -17.48 -5.96 2.22
N SER A 62 -17.14 -7.19 1.87
CA SER A 62 -17.64 -7.85 0.67
C SER A 62 -18.16 -9.24 1.01
N PHE A 63 -19.30 -9.58 0.43
CA PHE A 63 -19.93 -10.88 0.57
C PHE A 63 -20.09 -11.48 -0.81
N HIS A 64 -19.66 -12.73 -0.99
CA HIS A 64 -19.90 -13.47 -2.21
C HIS A 64 -20.78 -14.70 -1.91
N VAL A 65 -21.73 -14.95 -2.80
CA VAL A 65 -22.63 -16.09 -2.70
C VAL A 65 -22.05 -17.22 -3.54
N GLU A 66 -21.71 -18.35 -2.89
CA GLU A 66 -21.37 -19.59 -3.59
C GLU A 66 -22.59 -20.49 -3.64
N TYR A 67 -22.94 -20.97 -4.83
CA TYR A 67 -24.01 -21.93 -5.04
C TYR A 67 -23.43 -23.35 -5.13
N SER A 68 -23.99 -24.27 -4.36
CA SER A 68 -23.63 -25.68 -4.34
C SER A 68 -24.91 -26.52 -4.32
N ASP A 69 -25.23 -27.22 -5.41
CA ASP A 69 -26.20 -28.32 -5.52
C ASP A 69 -27.43 -28.29 -4.57
N ASN A 70 -28.13 -27.14 -4.52
CA ASN A 70 -29.36 -26.81 -3.75
C ASN A 70 -29.20 -25.98 -2.45
N ASP A 71 -28.00 -25.52 -2.12
CA ASP A 71 -27.78 -24.58 -1.01
C ASP A 71 -26.95 -23.37 -1.45
N TYR A 72 -27.07 -22.26 -0.72
CA TYR A 72 -26.26 -21.07 -0.92
C TYR A 72 -25.49 -20.75 0.35
N VAL A 73 -24.18 -20.53 0.21
CA VAL A 73 -23.32 -20.11 1.31
C VAL A 73 -22.86 -18.68 1.03
N ILE A 74 -23.20 -17.77 1.96
CA ILE A 74 -22.67 -16.40 1.95
C ILE A 74 -21.31 -16.43 2.63
N LYS A 75 -20.25 -16.17 1.87
CA LYS A 75 -18.89 -16.04 2.39
C LYS A 75 -18.51 -14.57 2.46
N SER A 76 -17.97 -14.15 3.60
CA SER A 76 -17.35 -12.83 3.73
C SER A 76 -15.94 -12.88 3.15
N ARG A 77 -15.61 -11.93 2.28
CA ARG A 77 -14.24 -11.61 1.89
C ARG A 77 -13.69 -10.60 2.88
N SER A 78 -12.50 -10.89 3.38
CA SER A 78 -11.79 -10.02 4.32
C SER A 78 -10.33 -9.87 3.89
N PHE A 79 -9.73 -8.75 4.27
CA PHE A 79 -8.33 -8.49 4.04
C PHE A 79 -7.48 -9.42 4.90
N SER A 80 -7.00 -10.51 4.30
CA SER A 80 -6.30 -11.58 5.01
C SER A 80 -4.84 -11.22 5.29
N GLY A 81 -4.20 -11.95 6.21
CA GLY A 81 -2.77 -11.81 6.49
C GLY A 81 -1.89 -12.07 5.25
N GLU A 82 -2.26 -13.02 4.39
CA GLU A 82 -1.55 -13.27 3.13
C GLU A 82 -1.64 -12.07 2.16
N MET A 83 -2.82 -11.45 2.07
CA MET A 83 -2.99 -10.24 1.26
C MET A 83 -2.15 -9.09 1.82
N LEU A 84 -2.15 -8.91 3.15
CA LEU A 84 -1.33 -7.90 3.83
C LEU A 84 0.15 -8.10 3.49
N GLU A 85 0.69 -9.30 3.66
CA GLU A 85 2.09 -9.60 3.34
C GLU A 85 2.44 -9.30 1.89
N ARG A 86 1.56 -9.70 0.96
CA ARG A 86 1.78 -9.51 -0.47
C ARG A 86 1.72 -8.03 -0.87
N VAL A 87 0.75 -7.28 -0.36
CA VAL A 87 0.68 -5.83 -0.57
C VAL A 87 1.90 -5.14 0.02
N SER A 88 2.29 -5.51 1.25
CA SER A 88 3.50 -5.01 1.90
C SER A 88 4.77 -5.23 1.08
N GLN A 89 4.91 -6.40 0.45
CA GLN A 89 6.05 -6.67 -0.46
C GLN A 89 6.03 -5.79 -1.71
N LEU A 90 4.85 -5.50 -2.27
CA LEU A 90 4.70 -4.64 -3.45
C LEU A 90 5.09 -3.19 -3.15
N ILE A 91 4.70 -2.69 -1.98
CA ILE A 91 4.98 -1.31 -1.53
C ILE A 91 6.30 -1.17 -0.78
N ARG A 92 6.99 -2.28 -0.48
CA ARG A 92 8.24 -2.37 0.27
C ARG A 92 8.17 -1.81 1.70
N ILE A 93 7.06 -2.07 2.39
CA ILE A 93 6.86 -1.72 3.81
C ILE A 93 6.60 -2.98 4.63
N GLN A 94 7.08 -3.01 5.87
CA GLN A 94 6.77 -4.10 6.79
C GLN A 94 5.24 -4.29 6.96
N PRO A 95 4.73 -5.54 6.99
CA PRO A 95 3.31 -5.84 7.20
C PRO A 95 2.72 -5.20 8.45
N THR A 96 3.48 -5.20 9.55
CA THR A 96 3.12 -4.58 10.83
C THR A 96 2.88 -3.08 10.69
N VAL A 97 3.77 -2.39 9.99
CA VAL A 97 3.67 -0.94 9.75
C VAL A 97 2.49 -0.62 8.84
N LEU A 98 2.27 -1.39 7.77
CA LEU A 98 1.12 -1.20 6.89
C LEU A 98 -0.21 -1.37 7.65
N LEU A 99 -0.33 -2.41 8.47
CA LEU A 99 -1.52 -2.66 9.27
C LEU A 99 -1.77 -1.52 10.26
N GLN A 100 -0.73 -1.10 11.00
CA GLN A 100 -0.82 0.05 11.91
C GLN A 100 -1.23 1.34 11.17
N THR A 101 -0.72 1.57 9.96
CA THR A 101 -1.12 2.72 9.16
C THR A 101 -2.59 2.64 8.76
N ILE A 102 -3.10 1.49 8.33
CA ILE A 102 -4.53 1.29 8.02
C ILE A 102 -5.40 1.61 9.23
N ASP A 103 -5.01 1.17 10.42
CA ASP A 103 -5.76 1.46 11.64
C ASP A 103 -5.64 2.94 12.05
N ASN A 104 -4.47 3.54 11.87
CA ASN A 104 -4.28 4.98 12.13
C ASN A 104 -5.12 5.85 11.19
N ILE A 105 -5.32 5.46 9.93
CA ILE A 105 -6.14 6.22 8.96
C ILE A 105 -7.60 6.33 9.44
N LYS A 106 -8.13 5.29 10.11
CA LYS A 106 -9.50 5.30 10.64
C LYS A 106 -9.70 6.34 11.76
N ILE A 107 -8.60 6.75 12.41
CA ILE A 107 -8.61 7.61 13.61
C ILE A 107 -8.12 9.01 13.26
N ASP A 108 -7.11 9.13 12.40
CA ASP A 108 -6.48 10.39 12.01
C ASP A 108 -7.25 11.04 10.85
N VAL A 109 -8.02 12.08 11.19
CA VAL A 109 -8.83 12.87 10.25
C VAL A 109 -7.99 13.44 9.10
N PHE A 110 -6.74 13.84 9.34
CA PHE A 110 -5.89 14.41 8.29
C PHE A 110 -5.44 13.34 7.31
N MET A 111 -5.04 12.16 7.80
CA MET A 111 -4.74 11.02 6.92
C MET A 111 -5.97 10.57 6.14
N MET A 112 -7.13 10.49 6.80
CA MET A 112 -8.38 10.12 6.15
C MET A 112 -8.75 11.08 5.03
N ASN A 113 -8.61 12.39 5.24
CA ASN A 113 -8.88 13.41 4.23
C ASN A 113 -7.98 13.27 2.99
N GLU A 114 -6.69 13.01 3.20
CA GLU A 114 -5.74 12.81 2.10
C GLU A 114 -6.04 11.56 1.27
N ILE A 115 -6.44 10.49 1.94
CA ILE A 115 -6.74 9.20 1.30
C ILE A 115 -8.13 9.21 0.66
N SER A 116 -9.11 9.91 1.22
CA SER A 116 -10.48 9.92 0.71
C SER A 116 -10.58 10.42 -0.73
N GLN A 117 -9.86 11.49 -1.07
CA GLN A 117 -9.83 11.98 -2.46
C GLN A 117 -9.19 10.95 -3.42
N CYS A 118 -8.14 10.27 -2.95
CA CYS A 118 -7.49 9.20 -3.70
C CYS A 118 -8.41 7.98 -3.84
N ALA A 119 -9.20 7.67 -2.82
CA ALA A 119 -10.14 6.56 -2.82
C ALA A 119 -11.21 6.73 -3.90
N PHE A 120 -11.77 7.92 -4.05
CA PHE A 120 -12.69 8.22 -5.14
C PHE A 120 -12.05 8.05 -6.53
N GLY A 121 -10.78 8.46 -6.70
CA GLY A 121 -10.05 8.24 -7.94
C GLY A 121 -9.86 6.75 -8.25
N ILE A 122 -9.50 5.95 -7.24
CA ILE A 122 -9.37 4.50 -7.37
C ILE A 122 -10.71 3.85 -7.72
N LEU A 123 -11.81 4.21 -7.04
CA LEU A 123 -13.13 3.67 -7.34
C LEU A 123 -13.60 4.05 -8.75
N ASN A 124 -13.30 5.27 -9.22
CA ASN A 124 -13.60 5.69 -10.59
C ASN A 124 -12.79 4.89 -11.63
N TYR A 125 -11.52 4.60 -11.33
CA TYR A 125 -10.71 3.71 -12.17
C TYR A 125 -11.33 2.30 -12.24
N VAL A 126 -11.73 1.75 -11.09
CA VAL A 126 -12.34 0.42 -11.00
C VAL A 126 -13.65 0.36 -11.78
N ASP A 127 -14.50 1.38 -11.66
CA ASP A 127 -15.76 1.50 -12.42
C ASP A 127 -15.49 1.52 -13.93
N LYS A 128 -14.56 2.34 -14.39
CA LYS A 128 -14.22 2.45 -15.83
C LYS A 128 -13.59 1.18 -16.43
N HIS A 129 -12.76 0.46 -15.67
CA HIS A 129 -11.97 -0.65 -16.20
C HIS A 129 -12.63 -2.02 -15.98
N TYR A 130 -13.41 -2.15 -14.91
CA TYR A 130 -14.00 -3.43 -14.50
C TYR A 130 -15.54 -3.36 -14.39
N ASN A 131 -16.16 -2.20 -14.64
CA ASN A 131 -17.62 -1.99 -14.55
C ASN A 131 -18.19 -2.38 -13.18
N THR A 132 -17.47 -2.04 -12.12
CA THR A 132 -17.88 -2.30 -10.72
C THR A 132 -17.52 -1.12 -9.82
N SER A 133 -18.32 -0.93 -8.77
CA SER A 133 -18.08 0.04 -7.70
C SER A 133 -17.30 -0.54 -6.51
N SER A 134 -16.99 -1.83 -6.53
CA SER A 134 -16.33 -2.54 -5.43
C SER A 134 -14.93 -2.99 -5.82
N ILE A 135 -13.94 -2.67 -4.98
CA ILE A 135 -12.56 -3.12 -5.18
C ILE A 135 -12.41 -4.65 -5.12
N TRP A 136 -13.34 -5.33 -4.43
CA TRP A 136 -13.36 -6.77 -4.30
C TRP A 136 -13.81 -7.51 -5.56
N ASP A 137 -14.47 -6.81 -6.48
CA ASP A 137 -14.94 -7.39 -7.74
C ASP A 137 -13.86 -7.34 -8.83
N VAL A 138 -12.72 -6.71 -8.55
CA VAL A 138 -11.54 -6.77 -9.42
C VAL A 138 -11.02 -8.22 -9.45
N PRO A 139 -10.93 -8.87 -10.62
CA PRO A 139 -10.55 -10.28 -10.73
C PRO A 139 -9.20 -10.60 -10.09
N ASN A 140 -8.25 -9.66 -10.21
CA ASN A 140 -6.93 -9.73 -9.59
C ASN A 140 -6.52 -8.36 -9.07
N VAL A 141 -6.81 -8.11 -7.79
CA VAL A 141 -6.51 -6.85 -7.11
C VAL A 141 -5.01 -6.49 -7.18
N TYR A 142 -4.11 -7.47 -7.28
CA TYR A 142 -2.67 -7.22 -7.34
C TYR A 142 -2.23 -6.51 -8.63
N GLU A 143 -2.99 -6.64 -9.72
CA GLU A 143 -2.73 -5.92 -10.98
C GLU A 143 -2.82 -4.40 -10.78
N MET A 144 -3.61 -3.93 -9.80
CA MET A 144 -3.73 -2.49 -9.52
C MET A 144 -2.42 -1.88 -9.00
N PHE A 145 -1.49 -2.70 -8.51
CA PHE A 145 -0.16 -2.26 -8.06
C PHE A 145 0.89 -2.28 -9.18
N GLU A 146 0.53 -2.72 -10.40
CA GLU A 146 1.44 -2.69 -11.53
C GLU A 146 1.69 -1.26 -12.02
N ILE A 147 2.91 -0.98 -12.47
CA ILE A 147 3.36 0.37 -12.86
C ILE A 147 2.44 1.01 -13.91
N ARG A 148 1.92 0.21 -14.84
CA ARG A 148 1.01 0.69 -15.90
C ARG A 148 -0.32 1.16 -15.28
N ASN A 149 -0.96 0.31 -14.50
CA ASN A 149 -2.27 0.58 -13.91
C ASN A 149 -2.19 1.70 -12.87
N LEU A 150 -1.10 1.77 -12.09
CA LEU A 150 -0.86 2.86 -11.14
C LEU A 150 -0.87 4.24 -11.80
N ARG A 151 -0.38 4.35 -13.04
CA ARG A 151 -0.39 5.62 -13.78
C ARG A 151 -1.80 6.02 -14.20
N ASP A 152 -2.60 5.05 -14.61
CA ASP A 152 -4.00 5.30 -15.00
C ASP A 152 -4.85 5.66 -13.78
N ILE A 153 -4.65 4.96 -12.66
CA ILE A 153 -5.24 5.29 -11.36
C ILE A 153 -4.82 6.69 -10.90
N GLU A 154 -3.54 7.03 -11.03
CA GLU A 154 -3.01 8.36 -10.70
C GLU A 154 -3.72 9.46 -11.51
N ASN A 155 -3.93 9.26 -12.81
CA ASN A 155 -4.67 10.20 -13.64
C ASN A 155 -6.10 10.41 -13.14
N GLU A 156 -6.81 9.33 -12.79
CA GLU A 156 -8.16 9.42 -12.22
C GLU A 156 -8.17 10.18 -10.89
N CYS A 157 -7.20 9.92 -10.00
CA CYS A 157 -7.07 10.63 -8.74
C CYS A 157 -6.81 12.14 -8.96
N VAL A 158 -5.98 12.51 -9.93
CA VAL A 158 -5.72 13.92 -10.28
C VAL A 158 -6.97 14.60 -10.84
N ILE A 159 -7.78 13.91 -11.65
CA ILE A 159 -9.05 14.44 -12.16
C ILE A 159 -9.99 14.75 -10.99
N ILE A 160 -10.17 13.80 -10.07
CA ILE A 160 -11.02 13.99 -8.89
C ILE A 160 -10.51 15.14 -8.01
N GLN A 161 -9.20 15.21 -7.75
CA GLN A 161 -8.61 16.30 -6.96
C GLN A 161 -8.84 17.68 -7.58
N LYS A 162 -8.83 17.79 -8.92
CA LYS A 162 -9.14 19.05 -9.62
C LYS A 162 -10.62 19.37 -9.61
N ALA A 163 -11.48 18.36 -9.69
CA ALA A 163 -12.93 18.51 -9.66
C ALA A 163 -13.47 18.81 -8.25
N THR A 164 -12.75 18.40 -7.20
CA THR A 164 -13.14 18.60 -5.81
C THR A 164 -12.67 19.98 -5.33
N PRO A 165 -13.59 20.90 -4.98
CA PRO A 165 -13.19 22.22 -4.50
C PRO A 165 -12.38 22.10 -3.20
N ARG A 166 -11.17 22.68 -3.18
CA ARG A 166 -10.37 22.82 -1.95
C ARG A 166 -11.10 23.76 -0.99
N GLY A 167 -11.90 23.18 -0.08
CA GLY A 167 -12.67 23.95 0.90
C GLY A 167 -13.99 23.33 1.38
N LYS A 168 -14.38 22.14 0.87
CA LYS A 168 -15.52 21.39 1.41
C LYS A 168 -15.13 19.92 1.61
N LEU A 169 -14.47 19.63 2.71
CA LEU A 169 -14.51 18.31 3.32
C LEU A 169 -15.13 18.54 4.71
N PHE A 170 -16.22 17.82 4.98
CA PHE A 170 -16.98 17.89 6.23
C PHE A 170 -16.15 17.42 7.42
#